data_AF-A0AA85F5E0-F1
#
_entry.id   AF-A0AA85F5E0-F1
#
_cell.length_a   1.000
_cell.length_b   1.000
_cell.length_c   1.000
_cell.angle_alpha   90.00
_cell.angle_beta   90.00
_cell.angle_gamma   90.00
#
_symmetry.space_group_name_H-M   'P 1'
#
loop_
_entity.id
_entity.type
_entity.pdbx_description
1 polymer ?
#
loop_
_entity_poly.entity_id
_entity_poly.type
_entity_poly.pdbx_seq_one_letter_code
_entity_poly.pdbx_strand_id
1 'polypeptide(L)'
;MDPSVIENFCSITGTSEIEARHFLEAFDWNCDEAVKAYFDSEDAIHSSDGSHFDQAIQPPSKSNNEPSLSTFNKPPYSKPKIATL
;
A
#
# COMPACT_ATOMS: atom_id res chain seq x y z
N MET A 1 19.39 -25.24 17.52
CA MET A 1 19.36 -24.06 16.64
C MET A 1 20.49 -23.15 17.08
N ASP A 2 21.21 -22.56 16.13
CA ASP A 2 22.31 -21.65 16.41
C ASP A 2 21.75 -20.22 16.48
N PRO A 3 21.78 -19.56 17.66
CA PRO A 3 21.23 -18.21 17.82
C PRO A 3 21.95 -17.18 16.92
N SER A 4 23.20 -17.45 16.55
CA SER A 4 23.98 -16.64 15.62
C SER A 4 23.39 -16.57 14.21
N VAL A 5 22.65 -17.59 13.77
CA VAL A 5 22.00 -17.59 12.44
C VAL A 5 20.82 -16.63 12.42
N ILE A 6 20.05 -16.59 13.50
CA ILE A 6 18.92 -15.67 13.65
C ILE A 6 19.42 -14.23 13.74
N GLU A 7 20.45 -13.97 14.55
CA GLU A 7 21.07 -12.64 14.67
C GLU A 7 21.63 -12.15 13.33
N ASN A 8 22.29 -13.03 12.58
CA ASN A 8 22.81 -12.72 11.24
C ASN A 8 21.67 -12.36 10.28
N PHE A 9 20.60 -13.17 10.24
CA PHE A 9 19.44 -12.90 9.39
C PHE A 9 18.75 -11.57 9.76
N CYS A 10 18.55 -11.30 11.05
CA CYS A 10 17.99 -10.03 11.54
C CYS A 10 18.89 -8.84 11.19
N SER A 11 20.21 -9.00 11.26
CA SER A 11 21.17 -7.93 10.91
C SER A 11 21.16 -7.58 9.42
N ILE A 12 20.79 -8.54 8.56
CA ILE A 12 20.73 -8.36 7.11
C ILE A 12 19.37 -7.82 6.66
N THR A 13 18.28 -8.43 7.15
CA THR A 13 16.90 -8.13 6.70
C THR A 13 16.22 -7.05 7.55
N GLY A 14 16.72 -6.78 8.76
CA GLY A 14 16.09 -5.85 9.70
C GLY A 14 14.83 -6.39 10.38
N THR A 15 14.53 -7.68 10.20
CA THR A 15 13.36 -8.34 10.79
C THR A 15 13.52 -8.61 12.29
N SER A 16 12.41 -8.85 12.99
CA SER A 16 12.43 -9.24 14.40
C SER A 16 12.88 -10.69 14.60
N GLU A 17 13.51 -11.00 15.73
CA GLU A 17 14.01 -12.36 16.03
C GLU A 17 12.94 -13.46 15.87
N ILE A 18 11.70 -13.17 16.27
CA ILE A 18 10.56 -14.09 16.18
C ILE A 18 10.21 -14.38 14.73
N GLU A 19 10.19 -13.34 13.90
CA GLU A 19 9.87 -13.43 12.48
C GLU A 19 10.99 -14.14 11.72
N ALA A 20 12.23 -13.74 11.96
CA ALA A 20 13.44 -14.38 11.44
C ALA A 20 13.46 -15.88 11.76
N ARG A 21 13.10 -16.27 13.00
CA ARG A 21 13.05 -17.67 13.41
C ARG A 21 12.03 -18.47 12.60
N HIS A 22 10.78 -17.99 12.53
CA HIS A 22 9.74 -18.69 11.76
C HIS A 22 10.08 -18.77 10.28
N PHE A 23 10.67 -17.70 9.73
CA PHE A 23 11.07 -17.65 8.34
C PHE A 23 12.19 -18.66 8.07
N LEU A 24 13.27 -18.64 8.85
CA LEU A 24 14.38 -19.59 8.75
C LEU A 24 13.93 -21.04 8.92
N GLU A 25 12.95 -21.32 9.77
CA GLU A 25 12.40 -22.67 9.96
C GLU A 25 11.78 -23.23 8.67
N ALA A 26 11.20 -22.37 7.82
CA ALA A 26 10.66 -22.75 6.51
C ALA A 26 11.76 -23.05 5.47
N PHE A 27 12.97 -22.52 5.65
CA PHE A 27 14.11 -22.67 4.75
C PHE A 27 15.19 -23.62 5.31
N ASP A 28 14.82 -24.54 6.21
CA ASP A 28 15.76 -25.48 6.86
C ASP A 28 16.97 -24.78 7.52
N TRP A 29 16.73 -23.59 8.07
CA TRP A 29 17.75 -22.73 8.70
C TRP A 29 18.86 -22.26 7.74
N ASN A 30 18.59 -22.30 6.44
CA ASN A 30 19.50 -21.82 5.41
C ASN A 30 19.41 -20.29 5.30
N CYS A 31 20.32 -19.59 6.00
CA CYS A 31 20.34 -18.13 6.04
C CYS A 31 20.50 -17.50 4.66
N ASP A 32 21.38 -18.03 3.80
CA ASP A 32 21.61 -17.49 2.46
C ASP A 32 20.35 -17.57 1.58
N GLU A 33 19.67 -18.72 1.59
CA GLU A 33 18.46 -18.92 0.82
C GLU A 33 17.30 -18.08 1.35
N ALA A 34 17.14 -18.01 2.67
CA ALA A 34 16.13 -17.19 3.33
C ALA A 34 16.33 -15.70 3.00
N VAL A 35 17.56 -15.17 3.11
CA VAL A 35 17.86 -13.77 2.80
C VAL A 35 17.54 -13.47 1.34
N LYS A 36 17.94 -14.37 0.44
CA LYS A 36 17.65 -14.22 -0.99
C LYS A 36 16.14 -14.19 -1.27
N ALA A 37 15.38 -15.11 -0.67
CA ALA A 37 13.93 -15.18 -0.84
C ALA A 37 13.20 -13.96 -0.26
N TYR A 38 13.72 -13.39 0.84
CA TYR A 38 13.18 -12.17 1.46
C TYR A 38 13.27 -10.98 0.49
N PHE A 39 14.46 -10.73 -0.07
CA PHE A 39 14.67 -9.63 -1.01
C PHE A 39 14.02 -9.87 -2.38
N ASP A 40 14.00 -11.11 -2.88
CA ASP A 40 13.30 -11.47 -4.14
C ASP A 40 11.79 -11.18 -4.04
N SER A 41 11.22 -11.32 -2.85
CA SER A 41 9.81 -10.98 -2.59
C SER A 41 9.56 -9.47 -2.47
N GLU A 42 10.53 -8.67 -2.02
CA GLU A 42 10.42 -7.20 -1.94
C GLU A 42 10.62 -6.51 -3.30
N ASP A 43 11.48 -7.05 -4.16
CA ASP A 43 11.68 -6.56 -5.53
C ASP A 43 10.40 -6.67 -6.39
N ALA A 44 9.49 -7.57 -6.03
CA ALA A 44 8.18 -7.68 -6.66
C ALA A 44 7.25 -6.48 -6.37
N ILE A 45 7.53 -5.67 -5.34
CA ILE A 45 6.73 -4.50 -4.95
C ILE A 45 7.27 -3.20 -5.56
N HIS A 46 8.46 -3.22 -6.18
CA HIS A 46 9.03 -2.08 -6.91
C HIS A 46 8.87 -2.14 -8.43
N SER A 47 8.14 -3.12 -8.96
CA SER A 47 7.58 -3.04 -10.33
C SER A 47 6.40 -2.06 -10.46
N SER A 48 6.35 -1.03 -9.62
CA SER A 48 5.61 0.19 -9.93
C SER A 48 6.58 1.17 -10.59
N ASP A 49 6.67 1.01 -11.92
CA ASP A 49 6.95 2.05 -12.92
C ASP A 49 7.59 3.34 -12.36
N GLY A 50 8.91 3.37 -12.36
CA GLY A 50 9.67 4.61 -12.22
C GLY A 50 9.57 5.46 -13.48
N SER A 51 8.42 6.10 -13.70
CA SER A 51 8.30 7.29 -14.57
C SER A 51 7.13 8.13 -14.03
N HIS A 52 7.33 9.25 -13.35
CA HIS A 52 7.76 10.49 -13.97
C HIS A 52 8.03 11.51 -12.85
N PHE A 53 9.22 12.11 -12.88
CA PHE A 53 9.60 13.23 -12.05
C PHE A 53 8.72 14.45 -12.37
N ASP A 54 8.13 15.02 -11.32
CA ASP A 54 7.39 16.29 -11.23
C ASP A 54 6.07 16.40 -12.04
N GLN A 55 4.94 16.52 -11.34
CA GLN A 55 4.06 17.70 -11.43
C GLN A 55 2.69 17.43 -10.76
N ALA A 56 2.41 18.26 -9.75
CA ALA A 56 1.08 18.68 -9.29
C ALA A 56 0.10 17.63 -8.71
N ILE A 57 -0.28 17.92 -7.46
CA ILE A 57 -1.55 17.58 -6.79
C ILE A 57 -2.71 17.44 -7.80
N GLN A 58 -3.22 16.21 -8.01
CA GLN A 58 -4.67 15.92 -8.09
C GLN A 58 -4.99 14.43 -8.34
N PRO A 59 -6.05 13.89 -7.70
CA PRO A 59 -6.53 12.52 -7.93
C PRO A 59 -7.22 12.34 -9.30
N PRO A 60 -7.32 11.10 -9.82
CA PRO A 60 -7.70 10.82 -11.20
C PRO A 60 -9.18 11.15 -11.44
N SER A 61 -9.44 12.18 -12.24
CA SER A 61 -10.77 12.50 -12.74
C SER A 61 -11.11 11.57 -13.91
N LYS A 62 -12.21 10.83 -13.75
CA LYS A 62 -12.81 9.96 -14.75
C LYS A 62 -12.93 10.65 -16.11
N SER A 63 -12.49 9.89 -17.13
CA SER A 63 -12.73 10.09 -18.56
C SER A 63 -14.10 10.70 -18.86
N ASN A 64 -14.06 11.94 -19.34
CA ASN A 64 -15.09 12.65 -20.08
C ASN A 64 -15.61 11.83 -21.28
N ASN A 65 -16.91 11.90 -21.54
CA ASN A 65 -17.53 12.29 -22.82
C ASN A 65 -19.04 11.99 -22.79
N GLU A 66 -19.88 12.97 -22.42
CA GLU A 66 -21.08 13.29 -23.21
C GLU A 66 -21.59 14.70 -22.84
N PRO A 67 -21.71 15.64 -23.80
CA PRO A 67 -22.27 16.96 -23.58
C PRO A 67 -23.77 16.94 -23.90
N SER A 68 -24.63 17.27 -22.93
CA SER A 68 -25.92 17.90 -23.23
C SER A 68 -26.44 18.66 -22.02
N LEU A 69 -26.29 19.97 -22.14
CA LEU A 69 -27.04 21.01 -21.44
C LEU A 69 -28.53 20.68 -21.45
N SER A 70 -29.17 20.68 -20.28
CA SER A 70 -30.55 21.11 -20.17
C SER A 70 -30.80 21.76 -18.81
N THR A 71 -30.42 23.04 -18.78
CA THR A 71 -31.03 24.13 -18.04
C THR A 71 -32.43 23.81 -17.50
N PHE A 72 -32.58 23.61 -16.19
CA PHE A 72 -33.83 23.99 -15.54
C PHE A 72 -33.56 24.71 -14.21
N ASN A 73 -34.05 25.94 -14.20
CA ASN A 73 -33.82 27.02 -13.26
C ASN A 73 -34.68 26.87 -11.99
N LYS A 74 -34.05 27.09 -10.80
CA LYS A 74 -34.55 27.87 -9.63
C LYS A 74 -35.75 27.27 -8.81
N PRO A 75 -36.01 27.62 -7.53
CA PRO A 75 -35.38 28.59 -6.61
C PRO A 75 -34.78 28.02 -5.30
N PRO A 76 -34.06 28.88 -4.54
CA PRO A 76 -33.53 28.55 -3.22
C PRO A 76 -34.60 28.74 -2.13
N TYR A 77 -34.36 28.13 -0.97
CA TYR A 77 -35.11 28.30 0.29
C TYR A 77 -36.51 27.66 0.39
N SER A 78 -36.62 26.63 1.25
CA SER A 78 -37.78 26.48 2.11
C SER A 78 -37.41 25.77 3.41
N LYS A 79 -37.09 26.55 4.45
CA LYS A 79 -37.47 26.23 5.84
C LYS A 79 -38.63 27.18 6.13
N PRO A 80 -39.71 26.84 6.88
CA PRO A 80 -39.56 26.30 8.26
C PRO A 80 -40.77 25.53 8.88
N LYS A 81 -40.60 25.07 10.15
CA LYS A 81 -41.57 24.69 11.24
C LYS A 81 -42.43 23.42 10.99
N ILE A 82 -42.74 22.55 11.97
CA ILE A 82 -43.55 22.75 13.19
C ILE A 82 -43.21 21.69 14.27
N ALA A 83 -43.54 22.04 15.52
CA ALA A 83 -43.36 21.36 16.79
C ALA A 83 -44.24 20.11 17.05
N THR A 84 -43.99 19.51 18.24
CA THR A 84 -44.95 18.83 19.13
C THR A 84 -45.18 17.33 18.91
N LEU A 85 -44.64 16.49 19.81
CA LEU A 85 -45.39 15.92 20.95
C LEU A 85 -44.41 15.43 22.03
#